data_AF-A0A6P8M2M9-F1
#
_entry.id   AF-A0A6P8M2M9-F1
#
_cell.length_a   1.000
_cell.length_b   1.000
_cell.length_c   1.000
_cell.angle_alpha   90.00
_cell.angle_beta   90.00
_cell.angle_gamma   90.00
#
_symmetry.space_group_name_H-M   'P 1'
#
loop_
_entity.id
_entity.type
_entity.pdbx_description
1 polymer ?
#
loop_
_entity_poly.entity_id
_entity_poly.type
_entity_poly.pdbx_seq_one_letter_code
_entity_poly.pdbx_strand_id
1 'polypeptide(L)'
;MTGSSLTHSPHHVTVLIMLDLSQPEILWTTFEEAFSVVRNAMKMSYDDKIIQELKQQRIKERKKAVEREVDPFPMKLCLIGGKYDQFKDLSLDKIELVGKILRATAHVLGAGLYYHSAKDKSLLRRTKDLLSHYGFGIQFSDTKCTDFEKPLAISAGADSLSSIDLQFPQTRPSAILDTIKQIYVTRIPQESRSNEIILEDPSNDPNFNEPIIDRLRAQREEEINILLHDMLEGRIPQIPIPDPS
;
A
#
# COMPACT_ATOMS: atom_id res chain seq x y z
N MET A 1 5.39 -14.96 -13.15
CA MET A 1 5.55 -14.39 -11.78
C MET A 1 4.38 -14.84 -10.93
N THR A 2 4.60 -15.78 -10.04
CA THR A 2 3.63 -16.14 -9.01
C THR A 2 3.57 -15.00 -8.01
N GLY A 3 2.53 -14.17 -8.12
CA GLY A 3 2.31 -13.05 -7.21
C GLY A 3 2.19 -13.55 -5.77
N SER A 4 2.66 -12.73 -4.83
CA SER A 4 2.62 -13.01 -3.39
C SER A 4 1.19 -13.31 -2.95
N SER A 5 0.91 -14.56 -2.59
CA SER A 5 -0.40 -14.95 -2.05
C SER A 5 -0.42 -14.75 -0.53
N LEU A 6 -1.50 -14.14 -0.02
CA LEU A 6 -1.81 -14.09 1.40
C LEU A 6 -2.18 -15.49 1.90
N THR A 7 -1.35 -16.03 2.80
CA THR A 7 -1.49 -17.40 3.33
C THR A 7 -2.38 -17.51 4.57
N HIS A 8 -2.80 -16.39 5.15
CA HIS A 8 -3.60 -16.34 6.37
C HIS A 8 -5.08 -16.04 6.09
N SER A 9 -5.95 -16.38 7.04
CA SER A 9 -7.38 -16.06 6.97
C SER A 9 -7.59 -14.55 6.75
N PRO A 10 -8.46 -14.13 5.81
CA PRO A 10 -8.67 -12.72 5.50
C PRO A 10 -9.24 -11.92 6.67
N HIS A 11 -9.88 -12.58 7.64
CA HIS A 11 -10.44 -11.95 8.83
C HIS A 11 -9.38 -11.45 9.83
N HIS A 12 -8.16 -12.00 9.76
CA HIS A 12 -7.05 -11.66 10.66
C HIS A 12 -5.96 -10.82 9.99
N VAL A 13 -6.16 -10.41 8.74
CA VAL A 13 -5.21 -9.58 8.01
C VAL A 13 -5.67 -8.13 8.02
N THR A 14 -4.76 -7.24 8.42
CA THR A 14 -4.91 -5.79 8.26
C THR A 14 -3.82 -5.29 7.33
N VAL A 15 -4.21 -4.51 6.33
CA VAL A 15 -3.29 -3.87 5.40
C VAL A 15 -3.00 -2.46 5.87
N LEU A 16 -1.72 -2.12 5.97
CA LEU A 16 -1.26 -0.77 6.24
C LEU A 16 -0.48 -0.26 5.03
N ILE A 17 -0.90 0.86 4.45
CA ILE A 17 -0.20 1.51 3.33
C ILE A 17 0.41 2.79 3.86
N MET A 18 1.74 2.88 3.87
CA MET A 18 2.47 4.09 4.24
C MET A 18 2.79 4.92 3.00
N LEU A 19 2.37 6.18 3.00
CA LEU A 19 2.54 7.13 1.92
C LEU A 19 3.47 8.25 2.38
N ASP A 20 4.42 8.66 1.55
CA ASP A 20 5.30 9.77 1.86
C ASP A 20 4.61 11.10 1.58
N LEU A 21 4.27 11.86 2.63
CA LEU A 21 3.63 13.17 2.48
C LEU A 21 4.58 14.27 2.00
N SER A 22 5.90 14.08 2.14
CA SER A 22 6.88 15.10 1.73
C SER A 22 6.96 15.29 0.22
N GLN A 23 6.43 14.35 -0.57
CA GLN A 23 6.45 14.37 -2.03
C GLN A 23 5.04 14.17 -2.61
N PRO A 24 4.16 15.20 -2.53
CA PRO A 24 2.82 15.15 -3.14
C PRO A 24 2.85 14.79 -4.63
N GLU A 25 3.92 15.12 -5.34
CA GLU A 25 4.13 14.91 -6.77
C GLU A 25 4.26 13.42 -7.15
N ILE A 26 4.52 12.50 -6.21
CA ILE A 26 4.53 11.04 -6.48
C ILE A 26 3.51 10.26 -5.62
N LEU A 27 2.82 10.95 -4.72
CA LEU A 27 2.01 10.35 -3.66
C LEU A 27 0.86 9.51 -4.23
N TRP A 28 0.16 10.00 -5.25
CA TRP A 28 -1.00 9.30 -5.81
C TRP A 28 -0.56 8.08 -6.62
N THR A 29 0.46 8.24 -7.46
CA THR A 29 1.03 7.12 -8.22
C THR A 29 1.50 6.01 -7.29
N THR A 30 2.21 6.36 -6.22
CA THR A 30 2.67 5.41 -5.19
C THR A 30 1.49 4.70 -4.51
N PHE A 31 0.44 5.44 -4.17
CA PHE A 31 -0.77 4.87 -3.60
C PHE A 31 -1.45 3.88 -4.56
N GLU A 32 -1.62 4.24 -5.84
CA GLU A 32 -2.26 3.37 -6.84
C GLU A 32 -1.47 2.08 -7.07
N GLU A 33 -0.15 2.18 -7.21
CA GLU A 33 0.72 1.01 -7.36
C GLU A 33 0.59 0.07 -6.15
N ALA A 34 0.77 0.59 -4.94
CA ALA A 34 0.69 -0.20 -3.72
C ALA A 34 -0.71 -0.83 -3.54
N PHE A 35 -1.76 -0.05 -3.78
CA PHE A 35 -3.13 -0.52 -3.64
C PHE A 35 -3.51 -1.54 -4.73
N SER A 36 -3.01 -1.40 -5.95
CA SER A 36 -3.18 -2.37 -7.03
C SER A 36 -2.55 -3.72 -6.66
N VAL A 37 -1.32 -3.71 -6.12
CA VAL A 37 -0.65 -4.92 -5.64
C VAL A 37 -1.48 -5.61 -4.56
N VAL A 38 -1.96 -4.86 -3.55
CA VAL A 38 -2.82 -5.40 -2.48
C VAL A 38 -4.12 -6.00 -3.06
N ARG A 39 -4.77 -5.30 -3.98
CA ARG A 39 -6.01 -5.77 -4.62
C ARG A 39 -5.78 -7.05 -5.42
N ASN A 40 -4.66 -7.15 -6.14
CA ASN A 40 -4.32 -8.33 -6.93
C ASN A 40 -3.96 -9.51 -6.04
N ALA A 41 -3.16 -9.30 -4.98
CA ALA A 41 -2.86 -10.33 -4.00
C ALA A 41 -4.14 -10.89 -3.37
N MET A 42 -5.08 -10.03 -2.95
CA MET A 42 -6.37 -10.45 -2.42
C MET A 42 -7.16 -11.33 -3.42
N LYS A 43 -7.22 -10.93 -4.69
CA LYS A 43 -7.91 -11.70 -5.75
C LYS A 43 -7.21 -13.03 -6.06
N MET A 44 -5.90 -13.11 -5.89
CA MET A 44 -5.13 -14.35 -6.09
C MET A 44 -5.27 -15.31 -4.90
N SER A 45 -5.54 -14.78 -3.70
CA SER A 45 -5.54 -15.56 -2.45
C SER A 45 -6.91 -16.05 -2.02
N TYR A 46 -7.99 -15.37 -2.42
CA TYR A 46 -9.33 -15.67 -1.96
C TYR A 46 -10.33 -15.75 -3.11
N ASP A 47 -11.27 -16.68 -2.99
CA ASP A 47 -12.38 -16.81 -3.94
C ASP A 47 -13.29 -15.58 -3.92
N ASP A 48 -13.90 -15.29 -5.07
CA ASP A 48 -14.83 -14.17 -5.21
C ASP A 48 -15.98 -14.20 -4.19
N LYS A 49 -16.46 -15.39 -3.81
CA LYS A 49 -17.51 -15.54 -2.79
C LYS A 49 -17.07 -14.99 -1.43
N ILE A 50 -15.87 -15.35 -0.99
CA ILE A 50 -15.29 -14.89 0.28
C ILE A 50 -15.07 -13.38 0.24
N ILE A 51 -14.56 -12.87 -0.88
CA ILE A 51 -14.35 -11.43 -1.08
C ILE A 51 -15.68 -10.67 -0.98
N GLN A 52 -16.76 -11.18 -1.57
CA GLN A 52 -18.09 -10.58 -1.47
C GLN A 52 -18.66 -10.64 -0.05
N GLU A 53 -18.49 -11.75 0.66
CA GLU A 53 -18.92 -11.90 2.06
C GLU A 53 -18.21 -10.89 2.98
N LEU A 54 -16.88 -10.77 2.85
CA LEU A 54 -16.08 -9.79 3.57
C LEU A 54 -16.55 -8.37 3.27
N LYS A 55 -16.79 -8.05 2.00
CA LYS A 55 -17.29 -6.75 1.57
C LYS A 55 -18.65 -6.43 2.18
N GLN A 56 -19.58 -7.38 2.17
CA GLN A 56 -20.89 -7.21 2.80
C GLN A 56 -20.78 -7.02 4.32
N GLN A 57 -19.86 -7.72 4.98
CA GLN A 57 -19.58 -7.53 6.39
C GLN A 57 -19.09 -6.10 6.67
N ARG A 58 -18.13 -5.60 5.87
CA ARG A 58 -17.63 -4.21 5.98
C ARG A 58 -18.73 -3.17 5.78
N ILE A 59 -19.67 -3.42 4.85
CA ILE A 59 -20.84 -2.55 4.65
C ILE A 59 -21.77 -2.58 5.87
N LYS A 60 -22.01 -3.76 6.45
CA LYS A 60 -22.86 -3.92 7.66
C LYS A 60 -22.25 -3.26 8.90
N GLU A 61 -20.93 -3.31 9.07
CA GLU A 61 -20.21 -2.64 10.17
C GLU A 61 -20.34 -1.11 10.09
N ARG A 62 -20.47 -0.57 8.88
CA ARG A 62 -20.56 0.86 8.58
C ARG A 62 -21.96 1.48 8.75
N LYS A 63 -22.84 0.91 9.57
CA LYS A 63 -24.26 1.30 9.81
C LYS A 63 -24.54 2.75 10.30
N LYS A 64 -23.92 3.77 9.71
CA LYS A 64 -24.41 5.16 9.67
C LYS A 64 -25.06 5.39 8.31
N ALA A 65 -26.34 5.74 8.33
CA ALA A 65 -27.27 5.75 7.20
C ALA A 65 -26.99 6.78 6.08
N VAL A 66 -25.86 7.47 6.09
CA VAL A 66 -25.72 8.74 5.35
C VAL A 66 -25.13 8.57 3.95
N GLU A 67 -24.32 7.54 3.69
CA GLU A 67 -23.63 7.42 2.39
C GLU A 67 -23.69 5.96 1.89
N ARG A 68 -24.85 5.56 1.37
CA ARG A 68 -25.09 4.24 0.75
C ARG A 68 -24.26 4.01 -0.52
N GLU A 69 -23.56 5.05 -0.99
CA GLU A 69 -22.85 5.10 -2.25
C GLU A 69 -21.34 4.85 -2.11
N VAL A 70 -20.88 4.31 -0.98
CA VAL A 70 -19.46 4.05 -0.76
C VAL A 70 -19.17 2.55 -0.91
N ASP A 71 -18.12 2.23 -1.66
CA ASP A 71 -17.67 0.86 -1.92
C ASP A 71 -16.41 0.50 -1.09
N PRO A 72 -16.57 -0.01 0.15
CA PRO A 72 -15.41 -0.29 1.01
C PRO A 72 -14.52 -1.39 0.46
N PHE A 73 -13.23 -1.30 0.79
CA PHE A 73 -12.30 -2.40 0.61
C PHE A 73 -12.71 -3.60 1.50
N PRO A 74 -12.70 -4.84 0.99
CA PRO A 74 -13.19 -6.01 1.73
C PRO A 74 -12.42 -6.33 3.02
N MET A 75 -11.14 -5.95 3.10
CA MET A 75 -10.29 -6.20 4.26
C MET A 75 -10.09 -4.94 5.11
N LYS A 76 -9.58 -5.09 6.34
CA LYS A 76 -9.18 -3.95 7.18
C LYS A 76 -8.01 -3.23 6.50
N LEU A 77 -8.17 -1.93 6.27
CA LEU A 77 -7.18 -1.07 5.62
C LEU A 77 -6.90 0.16 6.49
N CYS A 78 -5.64 0.60 6.51
CA CYS A 78 -5.22 1.84 7.13
C CYS A 78 -4.21 2.55 6.24
N LEU A 79 -4.46 3.83 5.96
CA LEU A 79 -3.51 4.70 5.29
C LEU A 79 -2.70 5.46 6.35
N ILE A 80 -1.38 5.48 6.18
CA ILE A 80 -0.47 6.20 7.06
C ILE A 80 0.29 7.24 6.23
N GLY A 81 0.10 8.52 6.52
CA GLY A 81 0.88 9.60 5.92
C GLY A 81 2.18 9.82 6.69
N GLY A 82 3.31 9.35 6.17
CA GLY A 82 4.64 9.51 6.76
C GLY A 82 5.27 10.88 6.48
N LYS A 83 6.40 11.14 7.15
CA LYS A 83 7.18 12.40 7.04
C LYS A 83 6.34 13.67 7.26
N TYR A 84 5.38 13.62 8.20
CA TYR A 84 4.55 14.77 8.55
C TYR A 84 5.37 16.00 8.98
N ASP A 85 6.57 15.80 9.55
CA ASP A 85 7.49 16.87 9.91
C ASP A 85 7.92 17.74 8.73
N GLN A 86 7.97 17.20 7.51
CA GLN A 86 8.29 17.94 6.30
C GLN A 86 7.02 18.44 5.62
N PHE A 87 5.95 17.64 5.68
CA PHE A 87 4.67 18.00 5.08
C PHE A 87 4.05 19.26 5.68
N LYS A 88 4.16 19.45 7.00
CA LYS A 88 3.64 20.63 7.70
C LYS A 88 4.31 21.95 7.29
N ASP A 89 5.48 21.88 6.64
CA ASP A 89 6.24 23.04 6.18
C ASP A 89 5.89 23.42 4.72
N LEU A 90 4.99 22.67 4.06
CA LEU A 90 4.47 23.00 2.73
C LEU A 90 3.44 24.15 2.79
N SER A 91 3.02 24.65 1.62
CA SER A 91 1.95 25.66 1.56
C SER A 91 0.61 25.08 2.06
N LEU A 92 -0.17 25.90 2.77
CA LEU A 92 -1.48 25.51 3.30
C LEU A 92 -2.40 24.97 2.21
N ASP A 93 -2.43 25.59 1.02
CA ASP A 93 -3.23 25.11 -0.12
C ASP A 93 -2.88 23.66 -0.51
N LYS A 94 -1.59 23.30 -0.51
CA LYS A 94 -1.13 21.93 -0.79
C LYS A 94 -1.51 21.00 0.36
N ILE A 95 -1.32 21.43 1.60
CA ILE A 95 -1.64 20.65 2.80
C ILE A 95 -3.14 20.31 2.85
N GLU A 96 -3.99 21.32 2.63
CA GLU A 96 -5.45 21.16 2.59
C GLU A 96 -5.88 20.24 1.47
N LEU A 97 -5.34 20.42 0.25
CA LEU A 97 -5.67 19.58 -0.88
C LEU A 97 -5.31 18.11 -0.62
N VAL A 98 -4.06 17.83 -0.23
CA VAL A 98 -3.58 16.47 0.07
C VAL A 98 -4.41 15.87 1.22
N GLY A 99 -4.69 16.66 2.26
CA GLY A 99 -5.52 16.24 3.38
C GLY A 99 -6.94 15.88 2.95
N LYS A 100 -7.62 16.73 2.17
CA LYS A 100 -8.96 16.46 1.63
C LYS A 100 -8.98 15.20 0.78
N ILE A 101 -7.97 15.01 -0.06
CA ILE A 101 -7.85 13.85 -0.96
C ILE A 101 -7.61 12.56 -0.17
N LEU A 102 -6.69 12.55 0.78
CA LEU A 102 -6.45 11.38 1.62
C LEU A 102 -7.66 11.04 2.50
N ARG A 103 -8.36 12.04 3.03
CA ARG A 103 -9.61 11.84 3.77
C ARG A 103 -10.69 11.20 2.90
N ALA A 104 -10.89 11.73 1.70
CA ALA A 104 -11.87 11.19 0.75
C ALA A 104 -11.52 9.75 0.36
N THR A 105 -10.26 9.48 0.02
CA THR A 105 -9.78 8.13 -0.34
C THR A 105 -9.96 7.14 0.80
N ALA A 106 -9.55 7.50 2.03
CA ALA A 106 -9.69 6.64 3.20
C ALA A 106 -11.17 6.36 3.48
N HIS A 107 -12.03 7.37 3.39
CA HIS A 107 -13.45 7.22 3.59
C HIS A 107 -14.09 6.33 2.53
N VAL A 108 -13.79 6.52 1.25
CA VAL A 108 -14.32 5.67 0.18
C VAL A 108 -13.92 4.21 0.38
N LEU A 109 -12.66 3.97 0.73
CA LEU A 109 -12.14 2.62 0.92
C LEU A 109 -12.53 1.98 2.26
N GLY A 110 -13.10 2.72 3.20
CA GLY A 110 -13.29 2.22 4.56
C GLY A 110 -12.02 1.94 5.32
N ALA A 111 -11.01 2.77 5.06
CA ALA A 111 -9.76 2.78 5.77
C ALA A 111 -9.76 3.80 6.92
N GLY A 112 -8.87 3.58 7.89
CA GLY A 112 -8.40 4.66 8.77
C GLY A 112 -7.34 5.51 8.07
N LEU A 113 -7.13 6.73 8.55
CA LEU A 113 -6.08 7.65 8.09
C LEU A 113 -5.36 8.25 9.30
N TYR A 114 -4.04 8.07 9.37
CA TYR A 114 -3.23 8.63 10.45
C TYR A 114 -1.94 9.21 9.91
N TYR A 115 -1.58 10.42 10.35
CA TYR A 115 -0.29 11.01 10.03
C TYR A 115 0.79 10.58 11.02
N HIS A 116 2.00 10.42 10.51
CA HIS A 116 3.16 9.89 11.19
C HIS A 116 4.39 10.74 10.87
N SER A 117 5.22 10.95 11.89
CA SER A 117 6.60 11.42 11.72
C SER A 117 7.50 10.67 12.70
N ALA A 118 8.64 10.20 12.21
CA ALA A 118 9.67 9.60 13.05
C ALA A 118 10.37 10.64 13.96
N LYS A 119 10.29 11.93 13.61
CA LYS A 119 10.90 13.03 14.40
C LYS A 119 9.98 13.54 15.50
N ASP A 120 8.70 13.20 15.48
CA ASP A 120 7.74 13.57 16.51
C ASP A 120 7.46 12.38 17.44
N LYS A 121 7.89 12.49 18.70
CA LYS A 121 7.72 11.43 19.71
C LYS A 121 6.25 11.09 19.96
N SER A 122 5.35 12.07 19.87
CA SER A 122 3.91 11.87 20.10
C SER A 122 3.28 11.06 18.96
N LEU A 123 3.61 11.41 17.71
CA LEU A 123 3.14 10.68 16.53
C LEU A 123 3.75 9.28 16.45
N LEU A 124 5.02 9.13 16.78
CA LEU A 124 5.66 7.82 16.86
C LEU A 124 4.97 6.91 17.88
N ARG A 125 4.63 7.43 19.06
CA ARG A 125 3.88 6.68 20.08
C ARG A 125 2.49 6.30 19.57
N ARG A 126 1.75 7.24 18.99
CA ARG A 126 0.43 6.97 18.39
C ARG A 126 0.51 5.85 17.34
N THR A 127 1.51 5.87 16.47
CA THR A 127 1.68 4.81 15.46
C THR A 127 1.98 3.45 16.10
N LYS A 128 2.76 3.39 17.18
CA LYS A 128 2.98 2.14 17.93
C LYS A 128 1.68 1.62 18.53
N ASP A 129 0.89 2.51 19.15
CA ASP A 129 -0.40 2.16 19.74
C ASP A 129 -1.38 1.66 18.66
N LEU A 130 -1.37 2.27 17.47
CA LEU A 130 -2.14 1.83 16.29
C LEU A 130 -1.73 0.44 15.81
N LEU A 131 -0.41 0.16 15.73
CA LEU A 131 0.10 -1.16 15.37
C LEU A 131 -0.30 -2.20 16.42
N SER A 132 -0.21 -1.85 17.69
CA SER A 132 -0.64 -2.70 18.81
C SER A 132 -2.14 -3.00 18.76
N HIS A 133 -2.96 -2.04 18.35
CA HIS A 133 -4.39 -2.23 18.12
C HIS A 133 -4.67 -3.24 17.03
N TYR A 134 -4.06 -3.08 15.86
CA TYR A 134 -4.29 -3.98 14.73
C TYR A 134 -3.68 -5.37 14.93
N GLY A 135 -2.51 -5.45 15.56
CA GLY A 135 -1.80 -6.72 15.78
C GLY A 135 -2.31 -7.53 16.98
N PHE A 136 -2.75 -6.86 18.05
CA PHE A 136 -3.07 -7.51 19.32
C PHE A 136 -4.48 -7.21 19.85
N GLY A 137 -5.28 -6.38 19.16
CA GLY A 137 -6.62 -6.01 19.60
C GLY A 137 -6.65 -5.11 20.84
N ILE A 138 -5.52 -4.48 21.19
CA ILE A 138 -5.45 -3.54 22.31
C ILE A 138 -6.37 -2.35 22.02
N GLN A 139 -7.11 -1.86 23.02
CA GLN A 139 -7.99 -0.72 22.86
C GLN A 139 -7.22 0.50 22.36
N PHE A 140 -7.71 1.10 21.27
CA PHE A 140 -7.14 2.30 20.66
C PHE A 140 -8.16 3.42 20.69
N SER A 141 -7.97 4.32 21.65
CA SER A 141 -8.73 5.56 21.75
C SER A 141 -7.91 6.70 21.15
N ASP A 142 -8.24 7.10 19.93
CA ASP A 142 -7.67 8.31 19.34
C ASP A 142 -8.75 9.36 19.12
N THR A 143 -8.36 10.62 19.26
CA THR A 143 -9.27 11.74 19.06
C THR A 143 -9.33 12.06 17.59
N LYS A 144 -10.54 12.08 17.00
CA LYS A 144 -10.73 12.47 15.60
C LYS A 144 -10.14 13.88 15.38
N CYS A 145 -9.15 13.98 14.49
CA CYS A 145 -8.54 15.24 14.09
C CYS A 145 -8.64 15.40 12.57
N THR A 146 -9.43 16.39 12.13
CA THR A 146 -9.66 16.74 10.72
C THR A 146 -9.11 18.11 10.34
N ASP A 147 -8.50 18.80 11.31
CA ASP A 147 -7.84 20.09 11.15
C ASP A 147 -6.55 19.89 10.34
N PHE A 148 -6.43 20.58 9.19
CA PHE A 148 -5.31 20.41 8.26
C PHE A 148 -4.01 21.02 8.77
N GLU A 149 -4.06 21.94 9.73
CA GLU A 149 -2.86 22.48 10.39
C GLU A 149 -2.27 21.48 11.39
N LYS A 150 -3.01 20.41 11.72
CA LYS A 150 -2.62 19.37 12.67
C LYS A 150 -2.46 18.03 11.97
N PRO A 151 -1.74 17.08 12.60
CA PRO A 151 -1.65 15.72 12.08
C PRO A 151 -3.04 15.07 12.02
N LEU A 152 -3.45 14.63 10.84
CA LEU A 152 -4.74 13.97 10.67
C LEU A 152 -4.78 12.63 11.43
N ALA A 153 -5.91 12.38 12.08
CA ALA A 153 -6.17 11.16 12.83
C ALA A 153 -7.66 10.81 12.73
N ILE A 154 -7.99 9.83 11.90
CA ILE A 154 -9.37 9.53 11.52
C ILE A 154 -9.54 8.01 11.47
N SER A 155 -10.36 7.49 12.39
CA SER A 155 -10.73 6.08 12.39
C SER A 155 -11.69 5.76 11.25
N ALA A 156 -11.65 4.52 10.76
CA ALA A 156 -12.52 4.07 9.68
C ALA A 156 -14.00 4.30 10.01
N GLY A 157 -14.73 5.01 9.14
CA GLY A 157 -16.15 5.33 9.33
C GLY A 157 -16.44 6.49 10.29
N ALA A 158 -15.42 7.17 10.82
CA ALA A 158 -15.59 8.39 11.60
C ALA A 158 -15.75 9.65 10.74
N ASP A 159 -15.46 9.58 9.44
CA ASP A 159 -15.58 10.69 8.47
C ASP A 159 -16.81 10.56 7.55
N SER A 160 -17.06 11.60 6.75
CA SER A 160 -18.12 11.62 5.74
C SER A 160 -17.71 12.48 4.55
N LEU A 161 -18.13 12.13 3.33
CA LEU A 161 -17.90 12.95 2.13
C LEU A 161 -18.55 14.33 2.28
N SER A 162 -19.70 14.42 2.92
CA SER A 162 -20.35 15.71 3.25
C SER A 162 -19.47 16.66 4.11
N SER A 163 -18.61 16.11 4.96
CA SER A 163 -17.68 16.90 5.80
C SER A 163 -16.36 17.20 5.12
N ILE A 164 -16.07 16.51 4.02
CA ILE A 164 -14.88 16.70 3.22
C ILE A 164 -15.30 17.64 2.09
N ASP A 165 -14.92 18.91 2.19
CA ASP A 165 -15.23 19.94 1.20
C ASP A 165 -14.47 19.68 -0.13
N LEU A 166 -14.88 18.62 -0.82
CA LEU A 166 -14.47 18.19 -2.14
C LEU A 166 -15.74 18.11 -2.99
N GLN A 167 -15.77 18.82 -4.11
CA GLN A 167 -16.91 18.78 -5.01
C GLN A 167 -16.89 17.49 -5.81
N PHE A 168 -17.79 16.57 -5.49
CA PHE A 168 -18.02 15.36 -6.27
C PHE A 168 -19.13 15.61 -7.28
N PRO A 169 -18.96 15.24 -8.57
CA PRO A 169 -20.09 15.10 -9.46
C PRO A 169 -21.00 13.98 -8.94
N GLN A 170 -22.29 14.02 -9.28
CA GLN A 170 -23.28 12.98 -8.94
C GLN A 170 -22.93 11.68 -9.71
N THR A 171 -21.90 10.96 -9.29
CA THR A 171 -21.35 9.77 -9.97
C THR A 171 -21.46 8.50 -9.13
N ARG A 172 -21.41 7.35 -9.79
CA ARG A 172 -21.51 6.03 -9.16
C ARG A 172 -20.34 5.78 -8.19
N PRO A 173 -20.53 4.98 -7.12
CA PRO A 173 -19.51 4.62 -6.11
C PRO A 173 -18.14 4.24 -6.67
N SER A 174 -18.12 3.44 -7.74
CA SER A 174 -16.90 2.92 -8.36
C SER A 174 -16.08 3.99 -9.09
N ALA A 175 -16.72 5.10 -9.49
CA ALA A 175 -16.07 6.22 -10.17
C ALA A 175 -15.61 7.32 -9.20
N ILE A 176 -15.93 7.21 -7.90
CA ILE A 176 -15.55 8.23 -6.91
C ILE A 176 -14.04 8.26 -6.71
N LEU A 177 -13.36 7.09 -6.64
CA LEU A 177 -11.90 7.05 -6.56
C LEU A 177 -11.23 7.64 -7.80
N ASP A 178 -11.77 7.38 -8.99
CA ASP A 178 -11.27 7.97 -10.24
C ASP A 178 -11.50 9.50 -10.29
N THR A 179 -12.60 9.97 -9.70
CA THR A 179 -12.85 11.41 -9.56
C THR A 179 -11.85 12.04 -8.59
N ILE A 180 -11.61 11.42 -7.43
CA ILE A 180 -10.61 11.87 -6.46
C ILE A 180 -9.23 11.94 -7.12
N LYS A 181 -8.86 10.89 -7.89
CA LYS A 181 -7.64 10.87 -8.71
C LYS A 181 -7.57 12.08 -9.63
N GLN A 182 -8.60 12.32 -10.43
CA GLN A 182 -8.63 13.43 -11.37
C GLN A 182 -8.43 14.76 -10.67
N ILE A 183 -9.16 15.01 -9.57
CA ILE A 183 -9.02 16.24 -8.77
C ILE A 183 -7.57 16.42 -8.27
N TYR A 184 -6.95 15.34 -7.80
CA TYR A 184 -5.58 15.39 -7.30
C TYR A 184 -4.57 15.67 -8.43
N VAL A 185 -4.58 14.84 -9.48
CA VAL A 185 -3.62 14.90 -10.58
C VAL A 185 -3.73 16.21 -11.38
N THR A 186 -4.93 16.77 -11.50
CA THR A 186 -5.12 18.08 -12.15
C THR A 186 -4.48 19.23 -11.37
N ARG A 187 -4.46 19.17 -10.04
CA ARG A 187 -3.88 20.22 -9.18
C ARG A 187 -2.42 19.99 -8.83
N ILE A 188 -2.01 18.72 -8.72
CA ILE A 188 -0.63 18.28 -8.44
C ILE A 188 -0.28 17.23 -9.51
N PRO A 189 0.27 17.66 -10.66
CA PRO A 189 0.73 16.75 -11.70
C PRO A 189 1.69 15.71 -11.12
N GLN A 190 1.47 14.44 -11.44
CA GLN A 190 2.30 13.37 -10.90
C GLN A 190 3.56 13.19 -11.73
N GLU A 191 4.71 13.07 -11.07
CA GLU A 191 5.97 12.75 -11.71
C GLU A 191 5.97 11.27 -12.14
N SER A 192 6.36 11.03 -13.39
CA SER A 192 6.65 9.69 -13.87
C SER A 192 7.92 9.18 -13.18
N ARG A 193 7.88 7.99 -12.58
CA ARG A 193 9.09 7.28 -12.09
C ARG A 193 9.99 6.78 -13.25
N SER A 194 9.95 7.44 -14.40
CA SER A 194 10.69 7.08 -15.62
C SER A 194 12.17 7.45 -15.58
N ASN A 195 12.66 7.97 -14.46
CA ASN A 195 14.09 7.99 -14.19
C ASN A 195 14.46 6.64 -13.55
N GLU A 196 14.32 5.56 -14.32
CA GLU A 196 15.27 4.46 -14.17
C GLU A 196 16.63 5.13 -14.37
N ILE A 197 17.32 5.41 -13.26
CA ILE A 197 18.74 5.65 -13.31
C ILE A 197 19.24 4.37 -13.97
N ILE A 198 19.61 4.47 -15.24
CA ILE A 198 20.42 3.45 -15.91
C ILE A 198 21.71 3.49 -15.12
N LEU A 199 21.74 2.74 -14.03
CA LEU A 199 22.93 2.54 -13.24
C LEU A 199 23.79 1.69 -14.16
N GLU A 200 24.77 2.32 -14.82
CA GLU A 200 25.79 1.56 -15.54
C GLU A 200 26.35 0.56 -14.54
N ASP A 201 26.19 -0.73 -14.84
CA ASP A 201 26.71 -1.79 -13.99
C ASP A 201 28.25 -1.69 -14.02
N PRO A 202 28.90 -1.25 -12.93
CA PRO A 202 30.36 -1.07 -12.91
C PRO A 202 31.09 -2.40 -13.13
N SER A 203 30.38 -3.53 -13.02
CA SER A 203 30.90 -4.85 -13.32
C SER A 203 31.17 -5.11 -14.79
N ASN A 204 30.56 -4.33 -15.70
CA ASN A 204 30.77 -4.43 -17.13
C ASN A 204 31.75 -3.36 -17.64
N ASP A 205 32.29 -2.52 -16.75
CA ASP A 205 33.29 -1.52 -17.11
C ASP A 205 34.69 -2.17 -17.15
N PRO A 206 35.37 -2.20 -18.31
CA PRO A 206 36.69 -2.82 -18.45
C PRO A 206 37.77 -2.15 -17.58
N ASN A 207 37.53 -0.95 -17.05
CA ASN A 207 38.43 -0.27 -16.12
C ASN A 207 38.42 -0.87 -14.71
N PHE A 208 37.44 -1.70 -14.37
CA PHE A 208 37.28 -2.36 -13.06
C PHE A 208 37.47 -3.88 -13.11
N ASN A 209 38.11 -4.41 -14.17
CA ASN A 209 38.39 -5.84 -14.31
C ASN A 209 39.25 -6.38 -13.14
N GLU A 210 38.71 -7.34 -12.39
CA GLU A 210 39.35 -7.99 -11.25
C GLU A 210 39.35 -9.52 -11.47
N PRO A 211 40.44 -10.09 -12.02
CA PRO A 211 40.43 -11.46 -12.58
C PRO A 211 39.97 -12.57 -11.64
N ILE A 212 40.19 -12.41 -10.33
CA ILE A 212 39.75 -13.38 -9.32
C ILE A 212 38.26 -13.21 -9.03
N ILE A 213 37.79 -11.97 -8.89
CA ILE A 213 36.38 -11.65 -8.64
C ILE A 213 35.52 -12.02 -9.85
N ASP A 214 36.00 -11.75 -11.06
CA ASP A 214 35.30 -12.06 -12.31
C ASP A 214 35.14 -13.57 -12.50
N ARG A 215 36.17 -14.35 -12.17
CA ARG A 215 36.11 -15.83 -12.19
C ARG A 215 35.11 -16.37 -11.17
N LEU A 216 35.13 -15.85 -9.94
CA LEU A 216 34.19 -16.25 -8.90
C LEU A 216 32.75 -15.90 -9.27
N ARG A 217 32.52 -14.74 -9.90
CA ARG A 217 31.22 -14.34 -10.43
C ARG A 217 30.74 -15.29 -11.52
N ALA A 218 31.56 -15.55 -12.54
CA ALA A 218 31.22 -16.44 -13.64
C ALA A 218 30.88 -17.85 -13.13
N GLN A 219 31.62 -18.35 -12.14
CA GLN A 219 31.30 -19.63 -11.50
C GLN A 219 29.92 -19.60 -10.81
N ARG A 220 29.60 -18.52 -10.07
CA ARG A 220 28.31 -18.37 -9.40
C ARG A 220 27.14 -18.24 -10.37
N GLU A 221 27.33 -17.52 -11.47
CA GLU A 221 26.32 -17.36 -12.51
C GLU A 221 26.03 -18.69 -13.21
N GLU A 222 27.07 -19.50 -13.47
CA GLU A 222 26.91 -20.87 -13.99
C GLU A 222 26.16 -21.77 -13.00
N GLU A 223 26.52 -21.75 -11.71
CA GLU A 223 25.81 -22.50 -10.66
C GLU A 223 24.32 -22.09 -10.59
N ILE A 224 24.01 -20.80 -10.71
CA ILE A 224 22.63 -20.29 -10.74
C ILE A 224 21.90 -20.80 -11.99
N ASN A 225 22.53 -20.77 -13.17
CA ASN A 225 21.93 -21.23 -14.41
C ASN A 225 21.59 -22.72 -14.36
N ILE A 226 22.48 -23.55 -13.82
CA ILE A 226 22.23 -24.98 -13.59
C ILE A 226 21.04 -25.16 -12.66
N LEU A 227 20.99 -24.41 -11.55
CA LEU A 227 19.91 -24.53 -10.57
C LEU A 227 18.56 -24.07 -11.14
N LEU A 228 18.55 -23.02 -11.97
CA LEU A 228 17.36 -22.57 -12.69
C LEU A 228 16.89 -23.60 -13.71
N HIS A 229 17.81 -24.23 -14.43
CA HIS A 229 17.51 -25.32 -15.35
C HIS A 229 16.87 -26.51 -14.62
N ASP A 230 17.47 -26.96 -13.52
CA ASP A 230 16.95 -28.04 -12.69
C ASP A 230 15.56 -27.73 -12.10
N MET A 231 15.31 -26.46 -11.74
CA MET A 231 14.01 -26.02 -11.25
C MET A 231 12.94 -26.00 -12.35
N LEU A 232 13.32 -25.69 -13.59
CA LEU A 232 12.41 -25.62 -14.75
C LEU A 232 12.11 -27.00 -15.33
N GLU A 233 13.09 -27.91 -15.33
CA GLU A 233 12.91 -29.27 -15.86
C GLU A 233 12.21 -30.23 -14.87
N GLY A 234 12.10 -29.84 -13.60
CA GLY A 234 11.52 -30.68 -12.56
C GLY A 234 12.47 -31.81 -12.17
N ARG A 235 12.62 -32.06 -10.86
CA ARG A 235 13.51 -33.09 -10.32
C ARG A 235 13.32 -34.41 -11.06
N ILE A 236 14.34 -34.81 -11.83
CA ILE A 236 14.41 -36.10 -12.50
C ILE A 236 14.12 -37.17 -11.44
N PRO A 237 13.13 -38.07 -11.65
CA PRO A 237 12.86 -39.12 -10.69
C PRO A 237 14.12 -39.98 -10.54
N GLN A 238 14.60 -40.10 -9.30
CA GLN A 238 15.71 -40.97 -8.91
C GLN A 238 15.49 -42.36 -9.53
N ILE A 239 16.42 -42.78 -10.37
CA ILE A 239 16.42 -44.12 -10.98
C ILE A 239 16.47 -45.13 -9.82
N PRO A 240 15.49 -46.05 -9.69
CA PRO A 240 15.52 -47.03 -8.62
C PRO A 240 16.74 -47.95 -8.82
N ILE A 241 17.61 -48.01 -7.81
CA ILE A 241 18.66 -49.01 -7.73
C ILE A 241 17.97 -50.34 -7.42
N PRO A 242 18.10 -51.38 -8.26
CA PRO A 242 17.51 -52.68 -7.96
C PRO A 242 18.27 -53.31 -6.79
N ASP A 243 17.53 -53.87 -5.83
CA ASP A 243 18.12 -54.56 -4.69
C ASP A 243 18.98 -55.74 -5.16
N PRO A 244 20.15 -55.95 -4.55
CA PRO A 244 21.03 -57.04 -4.93
C PRO A 244 20.37 -58.38 -4.61
N SER A 245 20.28 -59.23 -5.62
CA SER A 245 19.78 -60.61 -5.57
C SER A 245 20.71 -61.54 -4.81
#